data_AF-A0A396CKK2-F1
#
_entry.id   AF-A0A396CKK2-F1
#
_cell.length_a   1.000
_cell.length_b   1.000
_cell.length_c   1.000
_cell.angle_alpha   90.00
_cell.angle_beta   90.00
_cell.angle_gamma   90.00
#
_symmetry.space_group_name_H-M   'P 1'
#
loop_
_entity.id
_entity.type
_entity.pdbx_description
1 polymer ?
#
loop_
_entity_poly.entity_id
_entity_poly.type
_entity_poly.pdbx_seq_one_letter_code
_entity_poly.pdbx_strand_id
1 'polypeptide(L)'
;MESLAAIVITDIISCVVATCVASVVATVKAQGRKVSERSERERVESEAMKAGMRALLWAELQRIHERAMAQGGLTVEERRHLESVYAAYHGLGGNGTGTRLYTDAMNMPVLD
;
A
#
# COMPACT_ATOMS: atom_id res chain seq x y z
N MET A 1 -43.28 -48.29 -19.23
CA MET A 1 -42.24 -48.41 -18.19
C MET A 1 -40.92 -47.78 -18.62
N GLU A 2 -40.46 -47.95 -19.87
CA GLU A 2 -39.16 -47.42 -20.33
C GLU A 2 -39.00 -45.88 -20.27
N SER A 3 -40.05 -45.12 -20.62
CA SER A 3 -40.02 -43.65 -20.52
C SER A 3 -39.93 -43.14 -19.08
N LEU A 4 -40.49 -43.87 -18.11
CA LEU A 4 -40.51 -43.48 -16.70
C LEU A 4 -39.12 -43.70 -16.07
N ALA A 5 -38.45 -44.80 -16.41
CA ALA A 5 -37.07 -45.07 -16.00
C ALA A 5 -36.09 -44.03 -16.56
N ALA A 6 -36.24 -43.62 -17.82
CA ALA A 6 -35.39 -42.61 -18.45
C ALA A 6 -35.52 -41.22 -17.79
N ILE A 7 -36.73 -40.83 -17.38
CA ILE A 7 -36.98 -39.58 -16.65
C ILE A 7 -36.28 -39.63 -15.29
N VAL A 8 -36.48 -40.72 -14.52
CA VAL A 8 -35.87 -40.90 -13.20
C VAL A 8 -34.34 -40.87 -13.27
N ILE A 9 -33.74 -41.54 -14.26
CA ILE A 9 -32.28 -41.54 -14.44
C ILE A 9 -31.75 -40.14 -14.76
N THR A 10 -32.43 -39.39 -15.62
CA THR A 10 -32.01 -38.05 -16.03
C THR A 10 -32.07 -37.04 -14.88
N ASP A 11 -33.12 -37.11 -14.05
CA ASP A 11 -33.26 -36.25 -12.86
C ASP A 11 -32.15 -36.52 -11.84
N ILE A 12 -31.83 -37.79 -11.58
CA ILE A 12 -30.74 -38.17 -10.67
C ILE A 12 -29.40 -37.62 -11.17
N ILE A 13 -29.10 -37.79 -12.46
CA ILE A 13 -27.85 -37.28 -13.07
C ILE A 13 -27.79 -35.75 -12.94
N SER A 14 -28.89 -35.06 -13.22
CA SER A 14 -28.97 -33.59 -13.15
C SER A 14 -28.72 -33.07 -11.75
N CYS A 15 -29.28 -33.72 -10.71
CA CYS A 15 -29.04 -33.37 -9.32
C CYS A 15 -27.57 -33.58 -8.90
N VAL A 16 -26.96 -34.70 -9.33
CA VAL A 16 -25.55 -34.98 -9.03
C VAL A 16 -24.65 -33.93 -9.68
N VAL A 17 -24.88 -33.58 -10.95
CA VAL A 17 -24.07 -32.56 -11.64
C VAL A 17 -24.24 -31.19 -10.97
N ALA A 18 -25.48 -30.79 -10.64
CA ALA A 18 -25.75 -29.51 -10.00
C ALA A 18 -25.07 -29.37 -8.63
N THR A 19 -25.11 -30.42 -7.80
CA THR A 19 -24.47 -30.42 -6.48
C THR A 19 -22.95 -30.40 -6.57
N CYS A 20 -22.35 -31.14 -7.52
CA CYS A 20 -20.92 -31.09 -7.79
C CYS A 20 -20.47 -29.68 -8.17
N VAL A 21 -21.14 -29.04 -9.14
CA VAL A 21 -20.82 -27.67 -9.57
C VAL A 21 -20.97 -26.67 -8.42
N ALA A 22 -22.07 -26.74 -7.67
CA ALA A 22 -22.31 -25.84 -6.54
C ALA A 22 -21.21 -25.97 -5.46
N SER A 23 -20.77 -27.19 -5.16
CA SER A 23 -19.71 -27.44 -4.19
C SER A 23 -18.36 -26.85 -4.62
N VAL A 24 -18.00 -26.97 -5.90
CA VAL A 24 -16.76 -26.40 -6.46
C VAL A 24 -16.80 -24.87 -6.43
N VAL A 25 -17.93 -24.26 -6.82
CA VAL A 25 -18.07 -22.79 -6.77
C VAL A 25 -17.98 -22.27 -5.33
N ALA A 26 -18.57 -22.99 -4.38
CA ALA A 26 -18.52 -22.61 -2.96
C ALA A 26 -17.09 -22.64 -2.41
N THR A 27 -16.30 -23.67 -2.72
CA THR A 27 -14.91 -23.78 -2.24
C THR A 27 -14.00 -22.73 -2.87
N VAL A 28 -14.14 -22.46 -4.17
CA VAL A 28 -13.38 -21.41 -4.87
C VAL A 28 -13.68 -20.02 -4.28
N LYS A 29 -14.96 -19.68 -4.07
CA LYS A 29 -15.34 -18.41 -3.44
C LYS A 29 -14.81 -18.28 -2.00
N ALA A 30 -14.89 -19.35 -1.22
CA ALA A 30 -14.39 -19.36 0.16
C ALA A 30 -12.86 -19.16 0.23
N GLN A 31 -12.11 -19.79 -0.69
CA GLN A 31 -10.66 -19.59 -0.81
C GLN A 31 -10.32 -18.16 -1.25
N GLY A 32 -11.03 -17.62 -2.26
CA GLY A 32 -10.83 -16.26 -2.73
C GLY A 32 -11.06 -15.22 -1.63
N ARG A 33 -12.11 -15.40 -0.82
CA ARG A 33 -12.41 -14.51 0.32
C ARG A 33 -11.29 -14.51 1.36
N LYS A 34 -10.76 -15.68 1.75
CA LYS A 34 -9.66 -15.77 2.72
C LYS A 34 -8.37 -15.09 2.21
N VAL A 35 -8.06 -15.25 0.92
CA VAL A 35 -6.91 -14.59 0.29
C VAL A 35 -7.11 -13.07 0.25
N SER A 36 -8.32 -12.61 -0.08
CA SER A 36 -8.67 -11.19 -0.08
C SER A 36 -8.55 -10.57 1.31
N GLU A 37 -9.13 -11.20 2.34
CA GLU A 37 -9.07 -10.72 3.72
C GLU A 37 -7.62 -10.65 4.25
N ARG A 38 -6.78 -11.64 3.89
CA ARG A 38 -5.36 -11.62 4.24
C ARG A 38 -4.62 -10.49 3.52
N SER A 39 -4.86 -10.33 2.22
CA SER A 39 -4.25 -9.24 1.44
C SER A 39 -4.67 -7.86 1.96
N GLU A 40 -5.93 -7.68 2.34
CA GLU A 40 -6.39 -6.42 2.94
C GLU A 40 -5.71 -6.14 4.28
N ARG A 41 -5.57 -7.13 5.16
CA ARG A 41 -4.84 -6.98 6.42
C ARG A 41 -3.38 -6.59 6.19
N GLU A 42 -2.69 -7.30 5.31
CA GLU A 42 -1.31 -6.99 4.94
C GLU A 42 -1.18 -5.58 4.34
N ARG A 43 -2.15 -5.14 3.55
CA ARG A 43 -2.19 -3.77 3.01
C ARG A 43 -2.41 -2.73 4.11
N VAL A 44 -3.35 -2.94 5.01
CA VAL A 44 -3.62 -2.02 6.14
C VAL A 44 -2.38 -1.90 7.03
N GLU A 45 -1.74 -3.02 7.37
CA GLU A 45 -0.50 -3.03 8.16
C GLU A 45 0.63 -2.32 7.42
N SER A 46 0.81 -2.60 6.13
CA SER A 46 1.81 -1.93 5.29
C SER A 46 1.59 -0.41 5.22
N GLU A 47 0.35 0.03 5.00
CA GLU A 47 0.01 1.46 4.94
C GLU A 47 0.21 2.15 6.29
N ALA A 48 -0.11 1.49 7.41
CA ALA A 48 0.17 2.01 8.74
C ALA A 48 1.68 2.20 8.97
N MET A 49 2.49 1.22 8.56
CA MET A 49 3.95 1.32 8.62
C MET A 49 4.49 2.45 7.74
N LYS A 50 4.01 2.57 6.49
CA LYS A 50 4.38 3.68 5.60
C LYS A 50 4.00 5.04 6.18
N ALA A 51 2.82 5.15 6.81
CA ALA A 51 2.39 6.38 7.47
C ALA A 51 3.32 6.78 8.62
N GLY A 52 3.73 5.81 9.46
CA GLY A 52 4.70 6.03 10.52
C GLY A 52 6.06 6.48 10.00
N MET A 53 6.61 5.79 8.99
CA MET A 53 7.87 6.19 8.35
C MET A 53 7.78 7.58 7.74
N ARG A 54 6.68 7.91 7.06
CA ARG A 54 6.45 9.23 6.47
C ARG A 54 6.41 10.33 7.54
N ALA A 55 5.83 10.06 8.71
CA ALA A 55 5.83 11.01 9.83
C ALA A 55 7.25 11.27 10.38
N LEU A 56 8.07 10.22 10.51
CA LEU A 56 9.46 10.35 10.96
C LEU A 56 10.33 11.11 9.94
N LEU A 57 10.19 10.79 8.65
CA LEU A 57 10.89 11.50 7.58
C LEU A 57 10.47 12.96 7.50
N TRP A 58 9.18 13.25 7.69
CA TRP A 58 8.69 14.63 7.76
C TRP A 58 9.32 15.40 8.94
N ALA A 59 9.44 14.78 10.11
CA ALA A 59 10.11 15.39 11.26
C ALA A 59 11.60 15.65 10.98
N GLU A 60 12.27 14.79 10.21
CA GLU A 60 13.65 15.02 9.80
C GLU A 60 13.78 16.15 8.76
N LEU A 61 12.87 16.23 7.78
CA LEU A 61 12.80 17.39 6.86
C LEU A 61 12.65 18.70 7.64
N GLN A 62 11.76 18.72 8.64
CA GLN A 62 11.56 19.88 9.51
C GLN A 62 12.84 20.25 10.27
N ARG A 63 13.55 19.26 10.84
CA ARG A 63 14.82 19.48 11.55
C ARG A 63 15.92 20.05 10.64
N ILE A 64 16.09 19.49 9.45
CA ILE A 64 17.09 19.99 8.50
C ILE A 64 16.75 21.42 8.09
N HIS A 65 15.48 21.69 7.79
CA HIS A 65 15.01 23.03 7.45
C HIS A 65 15.24 24.03 8.59
N GLU A 66 14.90 23.69 9.82
CA GLU A 66 15.13 24.57 10.99
C GLU A 66 16.62 24.88 11.20
N ARG A 67 17.50 23.87 11.05
CA ARG A 67 18.96 24.10 11.08
C ARG A 67 19.40 25.03 9.97
N ALA A 68 18.95 24.79 8.73
CA ALA A 68 19.27 25.61 7.58
C ALA A 68 18.89 27.08 7.81
N MET A 69 17.69 27.31 8.33
CA MET A 69 17.18 28.64 8.68
C MET A 69 18.01 29.31 9.78
N ALA A 70 18.42 28.56 10.80
CA ALA A 70 19.21 29.09 11.90
C ALA A 70 20.63 29.51 11.50
N GLN A 71 21.28 28.76 10.60
CA GLN A 71 22.65 29.03 10.16
C GLN A 71 22.73 29.82 8.84
N GLY A 72 21.60 30.06 8.17
CA GLY A 72 21.51 30.85 6.94
C GLY A 72 21.92 30.10 5.66
N GLY A 73 21.93 28.77 5.67
CA GLY A 73 22.36 27.95 4.54
C GLY A 73 22.49 26.46 4.90
N LEU A 74 22.93 25.66 3.95
CA LEU A 74 23.22 24.24 4.13
C LEU A 74 24.62 23.93 3.62
N THR A 75 25.33 22.99 4.25
CA THR A 75 26.53 22.40 3.62
C THR A 75 26.15 21.52 2.42
N VAL A 76 27.13 21.19 1.58
CA VAL A 76 26.93 20.22 0.48
C VAL A 76 26.45 18.86 1.01
N GLU A 77 26.98 18.43 2.15
CA GLU A 77 26.57 17.17 2.79
C GLU A 77 25.12 17.24 3.29
N GLU A 78 24.73 18.32 3.97
CA GLU A 78 23.37 18.48 4.46
C GLU A 78 22.34 18.56 3.33
N ARG A 79 22.70 19.13 2.16
CA ARG A 79 21.85 19.11 0.97
C ARG A 79 21.62 17.71 0.44
N ARG A 80 22.67 16.89 0.34
CA ARG A 80 22.53 15.49 -0.08
C ARG A 80 21.67 14.70 0.90
N HIS A 81 21.84 14.95 2.20
CA HIS A 81 20.98 14.35 3.22
C HIS A 81 19.52 14.79 3.06
N LEU A 82 19.28 16.09 2.86
CA LEU A 82 17.95 16.66 2.62
C LEU A 82 17.27 16.03 1.37
N GLU A 83 18.00 15.90 0.27
CA GLU A 83 17.52 15.26 -0.97
C GLU A 83 17.14 13.79 -0.73
N SER A 84 17.98 13.04 -0.02
CA SER A 84 17.74 11.64 0.32
C SER A 84 16.49 11.46 1.19
N VAL A 85 16.36 12.26 2.25
CA VAL A 85 15.20 12.25 3.14
C VAL A 85 13.93 12.63 2.36
N TYR A 86 13.99 13.66 1.52
CA TYR A 86 12.86 14.09 0.72
C TYR A 86 12.43 13.03 -0.30
N ALA A 87 13.37 12.40 -1.01
CA ALA A 87 13.06 11.35 -1.97
C ALA A 87 12.34 10.17 -1.31
N ALA A 88 12.81 9.74 -0.12
CA ALA A 88 12.15 8.70 0.66
C ALA A 88 10.75 9.13 1.13
N TYR A 89 10.62 10.37 1.65
CA TYR A 89 9.35 10.93 2.10
C TYR A 89 8.32 10.98 0.97
N HIS A 90 8.71 11.52 -0.19
CA HIS A 90 7.85 11.68 -1.35
C HIS A 90 7.48 10.33 -1.96
N GLY A 91 8.42 9.39 -2.04
CA GLY A 91 8.17 8.02 -2.50
C GLY A 91 7.13 7.26 -1.67
N LEU A 92 6.96 7.62 -0.39
CA LEU A 92 5.92 7.07 0.49
C LEU A 92 4.58 7.83 0.42
N GLY A 93 4.36 8.67 -0.59
CA GLY A 93 3.17 9.50 -0.71
C GLY A 93 3.21 10.75 0.16
N GLY A 94 4.40 11.36 0.30
CA GLY A 94 4.62 12.64 0.96
C GLY A 94 3.69 13.74 0.45
N ASN A 95 3.29 14.66 1.32
CA ASN A 95 2.37 15.76 0.99
C ASN A 95 3.12 17.09 0.75
N GLY A 96 2.38 18.10 0.27
CA GLY A 96 2.94 19.41 -0.11
C GLY A 96 3.63 20.18 1.02
N THR A 97 3.34 19.88 2.29
CA THR A 97 4.00 20.55 3.42
C THR A 97 5.47 20.14 3.51
N GLY A 98 5.79 18.85 3.38
CA GLY A 98 7.17 18.37 3.36
C GLY A 98 7.95 18.86 2.14
N THR A 99 7.30 18.91 0.97
CA THR A 99 7.89 19.48 -0.25
C THR A 99 8.25 20.94 -0.08
N ARG A 100 7.44 21.74 0.61
CA ARG A 100 7.76 23.15 0.88
C ARG A 100 9.02 23.28 1.73
N LEU A 101 9.14 22.53 2.83
CA LEU A 101 10.34 22.56 3.69
C LEU A 101 11.61 22.23 2.91
N TYR A 102 11.53 21.20 2.05
CA TYR A 102 12.59 20.81 1.15
C TYR A 102 12.98 21.94 0.20
N THR A 103 12.01 22.50 -0.54
CA THR A 103 12.25 23.57 -1.50
C THR A 103 12.83 24.81 -0.84
N ASP A 104 12.29 25.22 0.30
CA ASP A 104 12.75 26.40 1.04
C ASP A 104 14.22 26.24 1.45
N ALA A 105 14.57 25.09 2.04
CA ALA A 105 15.94 24.83 2.48
C ALA A 105 16.90 24.66 1.27
N MET A 106 16.46 24.03 0.18
CA MET A 106 17.25 23.87 -1.05
C MET A 106 17.53 25.21 -1.76
N ASN A 107 16.70 26.23 -1.55
CA ASN A 107 16.91 27.56 -2.11
C ASN A 107 17.87 28.44 -1.29
N MET A 108 18.33 27.98 -0.13
CA MET A 108 19.29 28.73 0.69
C MET A 108 20.69 28.71 0.06
N PRO A 109 21.68 29.45 0.59
CA PRO A 109 23.07 29.33 0.17
C PRO A 109 23.72 27.98 0.51
N VAL A 110 24.84 27.67 -0.14
CA VAL A 110 25.78 26.61 0.27
C VAL A 110 26.85 27.24 1.13
N LEU A 111 27.20 26.61 2.26
CA LEU A 111 28.11 27.20 3.26
C LEU A 111 29.58 26.77 3.12
N ASP A 112 29.86 25.68 2.40
CA ASP A 112 31.19 25.06 2.27
C ASP A 112 31.56 24.62 0.85
#